data_AF-A0A970UV08-F1
#
_entry.id   AF-A0A970UV08-F1
#
_cell.length_a   1.000
_cell.length_b   1.000
_cell.length_c   1.000
_cell.angle_alpha   90.00
_cell.angle_beta   90.00
_cell.angle_gamma   90.00
#
_symmetry.space_group_name_H-M   'P 1'
#
loop_
_entity.id
_entity.type
_entity.pdbx_description
1 polymer ?
#
loop_
_entity_poly.entity_id
_entity_poly.type
_entity_poly.pdbx_seq_one_letter_code
_entity_poly.pdbx_strand_id
1 'polypeptide(L)'
;MLVALAAILSISFTTAQVGIQAGFSSNKSNLKNSESINGFHVGPIYNMSIQGPISLQYGLLYNYLTRSTTIFGVTGTSSQHIVDIPVRVAASFPLESGISAFAFGGPNCSLGGPSTVKSGSTSVNMYDDDDLSRFNLQLGLGAGLQYNNMGLKFSYDFGMLDMHKSDLINYKVNGMKVGLFYNF
;
A
#
# COMPACT_ATOMS: atom_id res chain seq x y z
N MET A 1 -1.14 -0.48 -24.76
CA MET A 1 -0.93 0.08 -23.40
C MET A 1 -0.47 1.54 -23.40
N LEU A 2 0.32 2.00 -24.40
CA LEU A 2 0.85 3.38 -24.45
C LEU A 2 -0.22 4.47 -24.64
N VAL A 3 -1.31 4.16 -25.37
CA VAL A 3 -2.40 5.11 -25.67
C VAL A 3 -3.24 5.43 -24.42
N ALA A 4 -3.46 4.46 -23.53
CA ALA A 4 -4.18 4.69 -22.28
C ALA A 4 -3.36 5.57 -21.31
N LEU A 5 -2.03 5.38 -21.29
CA LEU A 5 -1.14 6.20 -20.48
C LEU A 5 -1.08 7.65 -20.99
N ALA A 6 -1.03 7.84 -22.32
CA ALA A 6 -1.07 9.17 -22.94
C ALA A 6 -2.42 9.88 -22.74
N ALA A 7 -3.52 9.14 -22.74
CA ALA A 7 -4.85 9.70 -22.48
C ALA A 7 -4.99 10.20 -21.03
N ILE A 8 -4.44 9.47 -20.05
CA ILE A 8 -4.41 9.91 -18.65
C ILE A 8 -3.57 11.20 -18.48
N LEU A 9 -2.47 11.34 -19.24
CA LEU A 9 -1.61 12.53 -19.16
C LEU A 9 -2.20 13.77 -19.85
N SER A 10 -3.26 13.62 -20.65
CA SER A 10 -3.85 14.70 -21.46
C SER A 10 -5.04 15.44 -20.81
N ILE A 11 -5.48 14.99 -19.62
CA ILE A 11 -6.56 15.65 -18.87
C ILE A 11 -5.99 16.95 -18.29
N SER A 12 -6.62 18.09 -18.55
CA SER A 12 -6.17 19.39 -18.04
C SER A 12 -6.38 19.45 -16.52
N PHE A 13 -5.32 19.19 -15.76
CA PHE A 13 -5.33 18.98 -14.31
C PHE A 13 -5.27 20.27 -13.48
N THR A 14 -6.17 21.23 -13.72
CA THR A 14 -6.12 22.50 -12.98
C THR A 14 -6.35 22.37 -11.46
N THR A 15 -6.82 21.21 -10.99
CA THR A 15 -7.10 20.90 -9.57
C THR A 15 -6.33 19.71 -9.03
N ALA A 16 -5.35 19.19 -9.77
CA ALA A 16 -4.60 18.04 -9.32
C ALA A 16 -3.24 18.40 -8.74
N GLN A 17 -2.93 17.82 -7.60
CA GLN A 17 -1.69 17.99 -6.87
C GLN A 17 -0.90 16.69 -6.95
N VAL A 18 0.35 16.81 -7.37
CA VAL A 18 1.33 15.72 -7.29
C VAL A 18 2.00 15.77 -5.94
N GLY A 19 2.43 14.63 -5.42
CA GLY A 19 3.10 14.57 -4.13
C GLY A 19 3.94 13.33 -3.97
N ILE A 20 4.53 13.20 -2.79
CA ILE A 20 5.20 11.99 -2.34
C ILE A 20 4.61 11.55 -1.01
N GLN A 21 4.58 10.25 -0.78
CA GLN A 21 4.22 9.65 0.50
C GLN A 21 5.32 8.69 0.93
N ALA A 22 5.70 8.74 2.20
CA ALA A 22 6.62 7.79 2.81
C ALA A 22 6.15 7.42 4.21
N GLY A 23 6.36 6.18 4.62
CA GLY A 23 5.84 5.72 5.91
C GLY A 23 6.21 4.29 6.25
N PHE A 24 5.59 3.82 7.31
CA PHE A 24 5.69 2.46 7.83
C PHE A 24 4.48 1.64 7.38
N SER A 25 4.73 0.39 7.00
CA SER A 25 3.71 -0.60 6.63
C SER A 25 3.86 -1.83 7.53
N SER A 26 2.75 -2.36 8.02
CA SER A 26 2.70 -3.59 8.80
C SER A 26 1.60 -4.48 8.24
N ASN A 27 1.97 -5.66 7.76
CA ASN A 27 1.04 -6.64 7.21
C ASN A 27 0.89 -7.81 8.18
N LYS A 28 -0.34 -8.22 8.46
CA LYS A 28 -0.66 -9.37 9.30
C LYS A 28 -1.61 -10.31 8.56
N SER A 29 -1.25 -11.59 8.52
CA SER A 29 -2.11 -12.65 7.96
C SER A 29 -3.08 -13.17 9.02
N ASN A 30 -4.28 -13.58 8.61
CA ASN A 30 -5.34 -14.07 9.51
C ASN A 30 -5.12 -15.50 10.06
N LEU A 31 -3.99 -16.15 9.76
CA LEU A 31 -3.65 -17.46 10.32
C LEU A 31 -3.26 -17.34 11.80
N LYS A 32 -3.86 -18.19 12.65
CA LYS A 32 -3.42 -18.37 14.05
C LYS A 32 -1.90 -18.69 14.03
N ASN A 33 -1.10 -17.97 14.83
CA ASN A 33 0.38 -17.97 14.86
C ASN A 33 1.13 -17.19 13.76
N SER A 34 0.48 -16.39 12.90
CA SER A 34 1.21 -15.54 11.96
C SER A 34 1.70 -14.24 12.63
N GLU A 35 3.02 -14.08 12.75
CA GLU A 35 3.62 -12.80 13.15
C GLU A 35 3.51 -11.77 12.02
N SER A 36 3.39 -10.48 12.39
CA SER A 36 3.30 -9.38 11.44
C SER A 36 4.65 -9.17 10.72
N ILE A 37 4.60 -8.95 9.41
CA ILE A 37 5.76 -8.48 8.65
C ILE A 37 5.71 -6.96 8.55
N ASN A 38 6.81 -6.32 8.92
CA ASN A 38 6.91 -4.87 9.03
C ASN A 38 7.85 -4.32 7.97
N GLY A 39 7.67 -3.05 7.61
CA GLY A 39 8.42 -2.46 6.54
C GLY A 39 8.13 -1.00 6.35
N PHE A 40 8.62 -0.47 5.24
CA PHE A 40 8.43 0.92 4.87
C PHE A 40 7.82 0.99 3.48
N HIS A 41 7.06 2.06 3.22
CA HIS A 41 6.57 2.37 1.90
C HIS A 41 7.02 3.76 1.49
N VAL A 42 7.25 3.94 0.20
CA VAL A 42 7.55 5.24 -0.39
C VAL A 42 7.04 5.28 -1.83
N GLY A 43 6.56 6.43 -2.26
CA GLY A 43 6.26 6.62 -3.67
C GLY A 43 5.49 7.89 -3.98
N PRO A 44 5.33 8.20 -5.28
CA PRO A 44 4.54 9.33 -5.71
C PRO A 44 3.04 9.10 -5.41
N ILE A 45 2.38 10.20 -5.10
CA ILE A 45 0.93 10.28 -4.92
C ILE A 45 0.37 11.37 -5.83
N TYR A 46 -0.91 11.24 -6.11
CA TYR A 46 -1.64 12.15 -6.96
C TYR A 46 -3.01 12.41 -6.35
N ASN A 47 -3.36 13.66 -6.12
CA ASN A 47 -4.61 14.06 -5.50
C ASN A 47 -5.36 14.99 -6.44
N MET A 48 -6.54 14.58 -6.90
CA MET A 48 -7.38 15.37 -7.78
C MET A 48 -8.64 15.78 -7.05
N SER A 49 -8.81 17.07 -6.79
CA SER A 49 -10.07 17.60 -6.23
C SER A 49 -11.16 17.54 -7.30
N ILE A 50 -12.27 16.85 -7.01
CA ILE A 50 -13.41 16.72 -7.92
C ILE A 50 -14.39 17.86 -7.67
N GLN A 51 -15.04 17.86 -6.50
CA GLN A 51 -16.06 18.83 -6.15
C GLN A 51 -16.25 18.90 -4.63
N GLY A 52 -16.26 20.12 -4.09
CA GLY A 52 -16.48 20.37 -2.66
C GLY A 52 -15.42 19.66 -1.80
N PRO A 53 -15.82 18.94 -0.73
CA PRO A 53 -14.89 18.23 0.13
C PRO A 53 -14.33 16.95 -0.51
N ILE A 54 -14.81 16.54 -1.70
CA ILE A 54 -14.47 15.24 -2.29
C ILE A 54 -13.28 15.37 -3.24
N SER A 55 -12.31 14.50 -3.04
CA SER A 55 -11.10 14.36 -3.84
C SER A 55 -10.82 12.90 -4.18
N LEU A 56 -10.05 12.68 -5.23
CA LEU A 56 -9.67 11.37 -5.74
C LEU A 56 -8.16 11.23 -5.63
N GLN A 57 -7.73 10.32 -4.78
CA GLN A 57 -6.33 10.07 -4.46
C GLN A 57 -5.87 8.79 -5.14
N TYR A 58 -4.79 8.90 -5.89
CA TYR A 58 -4.06 7.79 -6.49
C TYR A 58 -2.64 7.77 -5.95
N GLY A 59 -2.01 6.60 -5.97
CA GLY A 59 -0.60 6.49 -5.62
C GLY A 59 0.08 5.32 -6.31
N LEU A 60 1.40 5.38 -6.35
CA LEU A 60 2.23 4.25 -6.71
C LEU A 60 3.24 4.09 -5.57
N LEU A 61 2.93 3.22 -4.61
CA LEU A 61 3.72 3.05 -3.39
C LEU A 61 4.54 1.77 -3.47
N TYR A 62 5.85 1.91 -3.43
CA TYR A 62 6.76 0.79 -3.27
C TYR A 62 6.92 0.46 -1.79
N ASN A 63 6.54 -0.75 -1.41
CA ASN A 63 6.67 -1.27 -0.06
C ASN A 63 7.83 -2.27 0.00
N TYR A 64 8.72 -2.05 0.96
CA TYR A 64 9.78 -2.98 1.31
C TYR A 64 9.50 -3.53 2.71
N LEU A 65 9.14 -4.81 2.77
CA LEU A 65 8.73 -5.51 3.98
C LEU A 65 9.82 -6.50 4.36
N THR A 66 10.28 -6.47 5.60
CA THR A 66 11.32 -7.39 6.10
C THR A 66 10.82 -8.09 7.34
N ARG A 67 11.03 -9.41 7.39
CA ARG A 67 10.83 -10.23 8.58
C ARG A 67 12.15 -10.88 8.97
N SER A 68 12.57 -10.67 10.21
CA SER A 68 13.67 -11.42 10.82
C SER A 68 13.05 -12.42 11.79
N THR A 69 13.21 -13.70 11.52
CA THR A 69 12.78 -14.77 12.43
C THR A 69 14.01 -15.54 12.88
N THR A 70 14.25 -15.56 14.19
CA THR A 70 15.34 -16.34 14.79
C THR A 70 14.75 -17.64 15.31
N ILE A 71 15.16 -18.77 14.72
CA ILE A 71 14.77 -20.11 15.18
C ILE A 71 16.06 -20.88 15.50
N PHE A 72 16.16 -21.42 16.71
CA PHE A 72 17.33 -22.19 17.19
C PHE A 72 18.70 -21.52 16.93
N GLY A 73 18.80 -20.20 17.13
CA GLY A 73 20.07 -19.45 17.00
C GLY A 73 20.48 -19.11 15.56
N VAL A 74 19.68 -19.46 14.56
CA VAL A 74 19.86 -19.07 13.15
C VAL A 74 18.85 -17.99 12.79
N THR A 75 19.35 -16.83 12.37
CA THR A 75 18.53 -15.71 11.89
C THR A 75 18.17 -15.90 10.43
N GLY A 76 16.91 -16.21 10.14
CA GLY A 76 16.35 -16.18 8.79
C GLY A 76 15.78 -14.80 8.49
N THR A 77 16.22 -14.16 7.41
CA THR A 77 15.70 -12.87 6.95
C THR A 77 14.90 -13.07 5.67
N SER A 78 13.62 -12.74 5.70
CA SER A 78 12.73 -12.71 4.53
C SER A 78 12.46 -11.27 4.14
N SER A 79 12.75 -10.92 2.89
CA SER A 79 12.46 -9.60 2.31
C SER A 79 11.44 -9.73 1.19
N GLN A 80 10.38 -8.94 1.26
CA GLN A 80 9.30 -8.91 0.29
C GLN A 80 9.15 -7.50 -0.29
N HIS A 81 9.07 -7.46 -1.61
CA HIS A 81 8.89 -6.25 -2.39
C HIS A 81 7.44 -6.21 -2.89
N ILE A 82 6.70 -5.13 -2.65
CA ILE A 82 5.32 -4.98 -3.13
C ILE A 82 5.14 -3.60 -3.73
N VAL A 83 4.56 -3.53 -4.92
CA VAL A 83 4.09 -2.27 -5.51
C VAL A 83 2.59 -2.17 -5.29
N ASP A 84 2.16 -1.15 -4.55
CA ASP A 84 0.75 -0.86 -4.29
C ASP A 84 0.27 0.30 -5.16
N ILE A 85 -0.90 0.13 -5.75
CA ILE A 85 -1.60 1.13 -6.57
C ILE A 85 -2.96 1.37 -5.91
N PRO A 86 -3.01 2.20 -4.85
CA PRO A 86 -4.27 2.60 -4.24
C PRO A 86 -5.05 3.57 -5.12
N VAL A 87 -6.35 3.34 -5.23
CA VAL A 87 -7.33 4.26 -5.83
C VAL A 87 -8.36 4.58 -4.75
N ARG A 88 -8.37 5.82 -4.26
CA ARG A 88 -9.10 6.19 -3.05
C ARG A 88 -9.95 7.43 -3.29
N VAL A 89 -11.21 7.38 -2.87
CA VAL A 89 -12.06 8.57 -2.76
C VAL A 89 -11.88 9.13 -1.36
N ALA A 90 -11.60 10.41 -1.23
CA ALA A 90 -11.35 11.09 0.03
C ALA A 90 -12.30 12.26 0.23
N ALA A 91 -12.84 12.39 1.44
CA ALA A 91 -13.63 13.53 1.89
C ALA A 91 -12.80 14.34 2.91
N SER A 92 -12.52 15.60 2.58
CA SER A 92 -11.73 16.53 3.38
C SER A 92 -12.61 17.56 4.09
N PHE A 93 -12.42 17.71 5.38
CA PHE A 93 -13.10 18.64 6.26
C PHE A 93 -12.08 19.67 6.77
N PRO A 94 -12.20 20.95 6.37
CA PRO A 94 -11.37 22.00 6.93
C PRO A 94 -11.72 22.19 8.41
N LEU A 95 -10.71 22.11 9.28
CA LEU A 95 -10.88 22.34 10.72
C LEU A 95 -10.52 23.77 11.10
N GLU A 96 -9.35 24.22 10.64
CA GLU A 96 -8.80 25.56 10.90
C GLU A 96 -7.98 26.01 9.68
N SER A 97 -7.60 27.29 9.62
CA SER A 97 -6.73 27.85 8.59
C SER A 97 -5.46 27.01 8.40
N GLY A 98 -5.40 26.29 7.28
CA GLY A 98 -4.28 25.42 6.93
C GLY A 98 -4.38 23.98 7.45
N ILE A 99 -5.27 23.66 8.40
CA ILE A 99 -5.48 22.29 8.92
C ILE A 99 -6.77 21.69 8.36
N SER A 100 -6.65 20.55 7.70
CA SER A 100 -7.78 19.77 7.18
C SER A 100 -7.71 18.34 7.68
N ALA A 101 -8.81 17.80 8.19
CA ALA A 101 -8.95 16.36 8.40
C ALA A 101 -9.52 15.72 7.14
N PHE A 102 -9.11 14.50 6.81
CA PHE A 102 -9.69 13.79 5.67
C PHE A 102 -9.90 12.32 6.00
N ALA A 103 -10.99 11.76 5.50
CA ALA A 103 -11.25 10.33 5.51
C ALA A 103 -11.27 9.83 4.08
N PHE A 104 -10.82 8.60 3.83
CA PHE A 104 -10.81 8.03 2.49
C PHE A 104 -11.13 6.55 2.50
N GLY A 105 -11.64 6.09 1.36
CA GLY A 105 -11.93 4.68 1.11
C GLY A 105 -11.77 4.36 -0.37
N GLY A 106 -11.36 3.14 -0.67
CA GLY A 106 -11.28 2.66 -2.04
C GLY A 106 -10.37 1.44 -2.22
N PRO A 107 -10.37 0.84 -3.42
CA PRO A 107 -9.57 -0.33 -3.70
C PRO A 107 -8.06 -0.02 -3.69
N ASN A 108 -7.28 -1.03 -3.37
CA ASN A 108 -5.83 -1.03 -3.49
C ASN A 108 -5.39 -2.29 -4.24
N CYS A 109 -4.82 -2.09 -5.43
CA CYS A 109 -4.23 -3.16 -6.22
C CYS A 109 -2.76 -3.30 -5.83
N SER A 110 -2.36 -4.46 -5.33
CA SER A 110 -0.97 -4.74 -4.99
C SER A 110 -0.36 -5.80 -5.90
N LEU A 111 0.88 -5.56 -6.30
CA LEU A 111 1.70 -6.46 -7.11
C LEU A 111 2.94 -6.86 -6.30
N GLY A 112 3.02 -8.12 -5.91
CA GLY A 112 4.18 -8.75 -5.31
C GLY A 112 5.32 -8.89 -6.30
N GLY A 113 6.46 -8.28 -5.98
CA GLY A 113 7.75 -8.48 -6.64
C GLY A 113 8.50 -9.69 -6.06
N PRO A 114 9.76 -9.92 -6.47
CA PRO A 114 10.58 -11.01 -5.97
C PRO A 114 10.74 -10.96 -4.45
N SER A 115 10.67 -12.12 -3.81
CA SER A 115 10.68 -12.33 -2.36
C SER A 115 11.77 -13.35 -2.11
N THR A 116 12.84 -12.89 -1.50
CA THR A 116 14.00 -13.72 -1.20
C THR A 116 13.93 -14.12 0.27
N VAL A 117 13.92 -15.42 0.54
CA VAL A 117 14.11 -15.94 1.90
C VAL A 117 15.57 -16.36 2.03
N LYS A 118 16.29 -15.72 2.95
CA LYS A 118 17.66 -16.10 3.30
C LYS A 118 17.64 -16.83 4.64
N SER A 119 18.10 -18.08 4.65
CA SER A 119 18.35 -18.85 5.87
C SER A 119 19.79 -19.37 5.81
N GLY A 120 20.70 -18.75 6.57
CA GLY A 120 22.14 -19.07 6.51
C GLY A 120 22.77 -18.83 5.13
N SER A 121 23.48 -19.83 4.59
CA SER A 121 24.20 -19.81 3.31
C SER A 121 23.38 -20.26 2.10
N THR A 122 22.08 -20.56 2.27
CA THR A 122 21.20 -21.00 1.17
C THR A 122 20.15 -19.91 0.90
N SER A 123 20.12 -19.41 -0.33
CA SER A 123 19.10 -18.48 -0.83
C SER A 123 18.06 -19.27 -1.61
N VAL A 124 16.81 -19.28 -1.15
CA VAL A 124 15.70 -19.90 -1.88
C VAL A 124 14.75 -18.79 -2.32
N ASN A 125 14.53 -18.68 -3.62
CA ASN A 125 13.54 -17.75 -4.19
C ASN A 125 12.16 -18.40 -4.06
N MET A 126 11.21 -17.76 -3.37
CA MET A 126 9.85 -18.31 -3.19
C MET A 126 8.95 -18.16 -4.43
N TYR A 127 9.53 -17.92 -5.60
CA TYR A 127 8.81 -17.64 -6.86
C TYR A 127 9.21 -18.57 -8.00
N ASP A 128 9.96 -19.65 -7.72
CA ASP A 128 10.37 -20.63 -8.72
C ASP A 128 9.32 -21.73 -8.97
N ASP A 129 8.28 -21.81 -8.12
CA ASP A 129 7.09 -22.64 -8.33
C ASP A 129 5.88 -21.75 -8.63
N ASP A 130 5.30 -21.95 -9.82
CA ASP A 130 4.35 -21.11 -10.57
C ASP A 130 2.93 -20.91 -9.95
N ASP A 131 2.74 -21.07 -8.63
CA ASP A 131 1.40 -21.17 -8.04
C ASP A 131 0.95 -20.00 -7.13
N LEU A 132 1.74 -18.94 -6.97
CA LEU A 132 1.34 -17.75 -6.20
C LEU A 132 0.94 -16.56 -7.10
N SER A 133 -0.33 -16.13 -7.00
CA SER A 133 -0.78 -14.89 -7.64
C SER A 133 -0.04 -13.70 -7.04
N ARG A 134 0.83 -13.09 -7.85
CA ARG A 134 1.53 -11.84 -7.53
C ARG A 134 0.56 -10.66 -7.42
N PHE A 135 -0.65 -10.78 -7.97
CA PHE A 135 -1.67 -9.75 -7.87
C PHE A 135 -2.60 -10.03 -6.69
N ASN A 136 -2.83 -8.99 -5.88
CA ASN A 136 -3.82 -9.00 -4.81
C ASN A 136 -4.64 -7.72 -4.88
N LEU A 137 -5.95 -7.84 -4.73
CA LEU A 137 -6.86 -6.71 -4.67
C LEU A 137 -7.42 -6.61 -3.24
N GLN A 138 -7.25 -5.42 -2.68
CA GLN A 138 -7.58 -5.08 -1.31
C GLN A 138 -8.55 -3.90 -1.30
N LEU A 139 -9.26 -3.71 -0.21
CA LEU A 139 -10.08 -2.52 0.02
C LEU A 139 -9.53 -1.76 1.21
N GLY A 140 -9.04 -0.56 0.94
CA GLY A 140 -8.47 0.33 1.92
C GLY A 140 -9.47 1.34 2.41
N LEU A 141 -9.47 1.57 3.73
CA LEU A 141 -10.08 2.75 4.33
C LEU A 141 -9.12 3.38 5.32
N GLY A 142 -9.27 4.67 5.55
CA GLY A 142 -8.35 5.39 6.41
C GLY A 142 -8.73 6.83 6.63
N ALA A 143 -7.90 7.50 7.41
CA ALA A 143 -8.06 8.91 7.72
C ALA A 143 -6.70 9.56 7.88
N GLY A 144 -6.67 10.88 7.83
CA GLY A 144 -5.45 11.65 7.99
C GLY A 144 -5.72 13.10 8.31
N LEU A 145 -4.63 13.80 8.59
CA LEU A 145 -4.61 15.23 8.81
C LEU A 145 -3.64 15.84 7.82
N GLN A 146 -4.03 16.95 7.21
CA GLN A 146 -3.22 17.73 6.30
C GLN A 146 -3.02 19.12 6.90
N TYR A 147 -1.77 19.55 7.01
CA TYR A 147 -1.37 20.91 7.29
C TYR A 147 -0.67 21.52 6.06
N ASN A 148 -1.36 22.44 5.38
CA ASN A 148 -0.94 23.02 4.10
C ASN A 148 -0.62 21.94 3.05
N ASN A 149 0.65 21.80 2.68
CA ASN A 149 1.17 20.85 1.71
C ASN A 149 1.57 19.52 2.34
N MET A 150 1.67 19.43 3.66
CA MET A 150 2.12 18.24 4.38
C MET A 150 0.97 17.55 5.09
N GLY A 151 1.10 16.27 5.37
CA GLY A 151 0.13 15.61 6.23
C GLY A 151 0.54 14.23 6.69
N LEU A 152 -0.25 13.71 7.61
CA LEU A 152 -0.16 12.34 8.11
C LEU A 152 -1.37 11.56 7.60
N LYS A 153 -1.12 10.32 7.22
CA LYS A 153 -2.13 9.40 6.70
C LYS A 153 -2.03 8.07 7.43
N PHE A 154 -3.17 7.60 7.93
CA PHE A 154 -3.36 6.27 8.47
C PHE A 154 -4.32 5.51 7.55
N SER A 155 -3.95 4.31 7.11
CA SER A 155 -4.86 3.43 6.35
C SER A 155 -4.80 2.01 6.85
N TYR A 156 -5.95 1.34 6.74
CA TYR A 156 -6.10 -0.08 6.93
C TYR A 156 -6.67 -0.68 5.63
N ASP A 157 -5.89 -1.53 4.98
CA ASP A 157 -6.23 -2.24 3.77
C ASP A 157 -6.68 -3.67 4.15
N PHE A 158 -7.96 -3.97 3.92
CA PHE A 158 -8.55 -5.29 4.10
C PHE A 158 -8.35 -6.12 2.83
N GLY A 159 -7.73 -7.29 2.94
CA GLY A 159 -7.64 -8.24 1.83
C GLY A 159 -9.02 -8.77 1.44
N MET A 160 -9.48 -8.45 0.24
CA MET A 160 -10.79 -8.90 -0.26
C MET A 160 -10.70 -10.15 -1.14
N LEU A 161 -9.54 -10.45 -1.73
CA LEU A 161 -9.33 -11.67 -2.53
C LEU A 161 -8.62 -12.76 -1.73
N ASP A 162 -9.10 -14.00 -1.90
CA ASP A 162 -8.36 -15.19 -1.49
C ASP A 162 -7.15 -15.37 -2.42
N MET A 163 -5.94 -15.30 -1.86
CA MET A 163 -4.69 -15.51 -2.61
C MET A 163 -4.34 -17.00 -2.80
N HIS A 164 -5.32 -17.92 -2.69
CA HIS A 164 -5.16 -19.36 -2.90
C HIS A 164 -6.18 -19.89 -3.92
N LYS A 165 -5.71 -20.71 -4.86
CA LYS A 165 -6.52 -21.40 -5.89
C LYS A 165 -7.14 -22.73 -5.42
N SER A 166 -7.01 -23.08 -4.14
CA SER A 166 -7.59 -24.30 -3.55
C SER A 166 -8.53 -23.93 -2.40
N ASP A 167 -9.77 -24.44 -2.48
CA ASP A 167 -10.95 -24.20 -1.62
C ASP A 167 -10.80 -24.56 -0.12
N LEU A 168 -9.58 -24.68 0.41
CA LEU A 168 -9.35 -25.23 1.75
C LEU A 168 -8.69 -24.26 2.74
N ILE A 169 -8.13 -23.12 2.29
CA ILE A 169 -7.42 -22.18 3.20
C ILE A 169 -7.69 -20.71 2.80
N ASN A 170 -8.48 -20.01 3.63
CA ASN A 170 -8.72 -18.55 3.53
C ASN A 170 -7.46 -17.77 3.94
N TYR A 171 -6.55 -17.48 3.00
CA TYR A 171 -5.36 -16.66 3.26
C TYR A 171 -5.65 -15.19 2.96
N LYS A 172 -6.10 -14.46 4.00
CA LYS A 172 -6.34 -13.00 3.94
C LYS A 172 -5.22 -12.24 4.64
N VAL A 173 -4.61 -11.30 3.92
CA VAL A 173 -3.61 -10.37 4.45
C VAL A 173 -4.29 -9.04 4.72
N ASN A 174 -4.20 -8.56 5.96
CA ASN A 174 -4.61 -7.21 6.32
C ASN A 174 -3.36 -6.35 6.48
N GLY A 175 -3.36 -5.17 5.87
CA GLY A 175 -2.24 -4.24 5.88
C GLY A 175 -2.58 -2.94 6.59
N MET A 176 -1.83 -2.60 7.63
CA MET A 176 -1.88 -1.27 8.25
C MET A 176 -0.73 -0.43 7.70
N LYS A 177 -1.01 0.82 7.34
CA LYS A 177 0.00 1.78 6.90
C LYS A 177 -0.16 3.10 7.61
N VAL A 178 0.96 3.66 8.04
CA VAL A 178 1.05 5.00 8.60
C VAL A 178 2.14 5.73 7.85
N GLY A 179 1.84 6.89 7.28
CA GLY A 179 2.81 7.62 6.48
C GLY A 179 2.60 9.11 6.48
N LEU A 180 3.68 9.82 6.24
CA LEU A 180 3.66 11.24 5.95
C LEU A 180 3.55 11.43 4.45
N PHE A 181 2.89 12.50 4.03
CA PHE A 181 2.84 12.91 2.64
C PHE A 181 3.14 14.40 2.49
N TYR A 182 3.66 14.75 1.31
CA TYR A 182 3.92 16.12 0.88
C TYR A 182 3.37 16.29 -0.53
N ASN A 183 2.47 17.25 -0.74
CA ASN A 183 1.94 17.65 -2.04
C ASN A 183 2.67 18.93 -2.53
N PHE A 184 3.13 18.94 -3.77
CA PHE A 184 3.79 20.08 -4.40
C PHE A 184 2.79 21.11 -4.92
#